data_AF-A0A523D8G1-F1
#
_entry.id   AF-A0A523D8G1-F1
#
_cell.length_a   1.000
_cell.length_b   1.000
_cell.length_c   1.000
_cell.angle_alpha   90.00
_cell.angle_beta   90.00
_cell.angle_gamma   90.00
#
_symmetry.space_group_name_H-M   'P 1'
#
loop_
_entity.id
_entity.type
_entity.pdbx_description
1 polymer ?
#
loop_
_entity_poly.entity_id
_entity_poly.type
_entity_poly.pdbx_seq_one_letter_code
_entity_poly.pdbx_strand_id
1 'polypeptide(L)'
;MLNLREAVHFSRVGNQLTVSTPRHYRGSITQQVTKNTEIEFAAYENQLFGATTPYFTYSKDRPARPGSQLADEHAVNRGYRIMVRRRLGNTLNTAVSYIHGKAAGISGDATLKFDEFALHQAIERRNYHTLNAEIEAYIPFSGTHLNAFVKFASNGHPITTLDAFADTYETGNEGINLFVRQVVTVPGGWLAFLGMDFLSSYQIEALLDIRNLTNEDVGKVRTEMGDVSLMRNPRTVRGGISVRF
;
A
#
# COMPACT_ATOMS: atom_id res chain seq x y z
N MET A 1 27.87 -10.93 -3.71
CA MET A 1 27.03 -12.16 -3.76
C MET A 1 25.68 -11.80 -3.18
N LEU A 2 24.61 -11.87 -3.98
CA LEU A 2 23.25 -11.53 -3.53
C LEU A 2 22.67 -12.74 -2.79
N ASN A 3 22.36 -12.62 -1.50
CA ASN A 3 21.76 -13.71 -0.73
C ASN A 3 20.24 -13.71 -0.98
N LEU A 4 19.76 -14.64 -1.80
CA LEU A 4 18.34 -14.77 -2.17
C LEU A 4 17.46 -15.35 -1.02
N ARG A 5 18.03 -15.61 0.16
CA ARG A 5 17.25 -16.00 1.34
C ARG A 5 16.51 -14.83 2.00
N GLU A 6 16.94 -13.60 1.73
CA GLU A 6 16.28 -12.38 2.22
C GLU A 6 15.46 -11.75 1.09
N ALA A 7 14.35 -11.10 1.43
CA ALA A 7 13.57 -10.34 0.46
C ALA A 7 14.42 -9.18 -0.06
N VAL A 8 14.64 -9.14 -1.37
CA VAL A 8 15.39 -8.07 -2.03
C VAL A 8 14.45 -7.26 -2.90
N HIS A 9 14.40 -5.95 -2.65
CA HIS A 9 13.61 -5.01 -3.43
C HIS A 9 14.52 -4.17 -4.32
N PHE A 10 14.22 -4.20 -5.62
CA PHE A 10 14.93 -3.43 -6.65
C PHE A 10 14.09 -2.22 -7.04
N SER A 11 14.65 -1.03 -6.93
CA SER A 11 14.02 0.21 -7.35
C SER A 11 14.92 0.91 -8.36
N ARG A 12 14.33 1.41 -9.45
CA ARG A 12 15.04 2.25 -10.42
C ARG A 12 14.43 3.63 -10.43
N VAL A 13 15.25 4.64 -10.16
CA VAL A 13 14.84 6.04 -10.23
C VAL A 13 15.75 6.77 -11.20
N GLY A 14 15.19 7.18 -12.35
CA GLY A 14 15.98 7.66 -13.48
C GLY A 14 16.99 6.60 -13.95
N ASN A 15 18.28 6.94 -13.89
CA ASN A 15 19.38 6.06 -14.27
C ASN A 15 20.03 5.33 -13.08
N GLN A 16 19.52 5.51 -11.87
CA GLN A 16 20.04 4.84 -10.68
C GLN A 16 19.20 3.60 -10.37
N LEU A 17 19.84 2.43 -10.40
CA LEU A 17 19.29 1.19 -9.85
C LEU A 17 19.78 1.07 -8.41
N THR A 18 18.83 0.90 -7.50
CA THR A 18 19.10 0.67 -6.10
C THR A 18 18.54 -0.66 -5.63
N VAL A 19 19.28 -1.28 -4.73
CA VAL A 19 18.94 -2.57 -4.11
C VAL A 19 18.69 -2.30 -2.64
N SER A 20 17.65 -2.92 -2.12
CA SER A 20 17.19 -2.67 -0.76
C SER A 20 16.66 -3.94 -0.12
N THR A 21 16.73 -4.03 1.21
CA THR A 21 16.33 -5.22 1.96
C THR A 21 15.43 -4.82 3.12
N PRO A 22 14.10 -4.99 3.00
CA PRO A 22 13.19 -4.79 4.11
C PRO A 22 13.24 -5.98 5.07
N ARG A 23 13.33 -5.70 6.37
CA ARG A 23 13.22 -6.67 7.45
C ARG A 23 12.05 -6.31 8.35
N HIS A 24 11.20 -7.28 8.63
CA HIS A 24 10.04 -7.12 9.51
C HIS A 24 10.16 -8.09 10.68
N TYR A 25 10.18 -7.54 11.89
CA TYR A 25 10.18 -8.28 13.14
C TYR A 25 8.82 -8.09 13.82
N ARG A 26 8.21 -9.19 14.29
CA ARG A 26 6.90 -9.15 14.95
C ARG A 26 6.79 -10.18 16.06
N GLY A 27 6.26 -9.74 17.20
CA GLY A 27 5.70 -10.62 18.22
C GLY A 27 4.21 -10.34 18.37
N SER A 28 3.37 -11.38 18.34
CA SER A 28 1.91 -11.22 18.41
C SER A 28 1.25 -12.25 19.30
N ILE A 29 0.16 -11.84 19.95
CA ILE A 29 -0.77 -12.69 20.69
C ILE A 29 -2.10 -12.62 19.97
N THR A 30 -2.63 -13.77 19.60
CA THR A 30 -3.90 -13.89 18.89
C THR A 30 -4.85 -14.72 19.73
N GLN A 31 -6.06 -14.20 19.94
CA GLN A 31 -7.12 -14.86 20.71
C GLN A 31 -8.38 -14.98 19.85
N GLN A 32 -8.83 -16.21 19.67
CA GLN A 32 -10.16 -16.48 19.14
C GLN A 32 -11.20 -16.18 20.23
N VAL A 33 -12.04 -15.16 20.02
CA VAL A 33 -13.06 -14.74 21.00
C VAL A 33 -14.38 -15.46 20.76
N THR A 34 -14.73 -15.68 19.49
CA THR A 34 -15.88 -16.50 19.06
C THR A 34 -15.44 -17.35 17.88
N LYS A 35 -16.26 -18.31 17.41
CA LYS A 35 -15.95 -19.08 16.18
C LYS A 35 -15.65 -18.23 14.94
N ASN A 36 -16.12 -16.99 14.94
CA ASN A 36 -16.06 -16.09 13.80
C ASN A 36 -15.33 -14.77 14.10
N THR A 37 -14.79 -14.59 15.30
CA THR A 37 -14.12 -13.34 15.71
C THR A 37 -12.78 -13.64 16.33
N GLU A 38 -11.74 -13.02 15.80
CA GLU A 38 -10.36 -13.09 16.26
C GLU A 38 -9.90 -11.69 16.65
N ILE A 39 -9.16 -11.59 17.76
CA ILE A 39 -8.47 -10.37 18.17
C ILE A 39 -6.99 -10.67 18.22
N GLU A 40 -6.18 -9.77 17.67
CA GLU A 40 -4.73 -9.84 17.69
C GLU A 40 -4.17 -8.57 18.32
N PHE A 41 -3.19 -8.76 19.21
CA PHE A 41 -2.27 -7.71 19.65
C PHE A 41 -0.88 -8.04 19.12
N ALA A 42 -0.21 -7.09 18.47
CA ALA A 42 1.14 -7.28 17.96
C ALA A 42 2.04 -6.09 18.31
N ALA A 43 3.31 -6.39 18.59
CA ALA A 43 4.39 -5.42 18.57
C ALA A 43 5.27 -5.72 17.35
N TYR A 44 5.69 -4.68 16.64
CA TYR A 44 6.49 -4.83 15.43
C TYR A 44 7.63 -3.82 15.35
N GLU A 45 8.62 -4.17 14.53
CA GLU A 45 9.69 -3.30 14.07
C GLU A 45 9.98 -3.58 12.60
N ASN A 46 9.94 -2.55 11.77
CA ASN A 46 10.42 -2.60 10.39
C ASN A 46 11.79 -1.91 10.32
N GLN A 47 12.74 -2.61 9.74
CA GLN A 47 14.04 -2.06 9.36
C GLN A 47 14.17 -2.12 7.86
N LEU A 48 14.39 -0.97 7.26
CA LEU A 48 14.49 -0.81 5.83
C LEU A 48 15.93 -0.40 5.51
N PHE A 49 16.67 -1.29 4.85
CA PHE A 49 18.08 -1.05 4.50
C PHE A 49 18.21 -0.71 3.02
N GLY A 50 18.97 0.34 2.73
CA GLY A 50 19.09 0.93 1.40
C GLY A 50 17.84 1.70 0.97
N ALA A 51 17.77 2.00 -0.33
CA ALA A 51 16.73 2.81 -0.94
C ALA A 51 15.36 2.11 -1.09
N THR A 52 14.79 1.65 0.02
CA THR A 52 13.54 0.89 0.09
C THR A 52 12.29 1.70 -0.23
N THR A 53 12.37 3.03 -0.13
CA THR A 53 11.18 3.89 -0.13
C THR A 53 11.36 5.03 -1.11
N PRO A 54 11.28 4.76 -2.43
CA PRO A 54 11.28 5.82 -3.42
C PRO A 54 9.97 6.62 -3.30
N TYR A 55 10.08 7.94 -3.41
CA TYR A 55 8.92 8.83 -3.47
C TYR A 55 9.07 9.79 -4.65
N PHE A 56 7.95 10.09 -5.29
CA PHE A 56 7.85 11.07 -6.36
C PHE A 56 7.62 12.45 -5.75
N THR A 57 8.32 13.45 -6.27
CA THR A 57 8.07 14.86 -5.92
C THR A 57 7.25 15.50 -7.03
N TYR A 58 6.10 16.04 -6.68
CA TYR A 58 5.23 16.75 -7.62
C TYR A 58 5.05 18.20 -7.17
N SER A 59 5.18 19.14 -8.11
CA SER A 59 4.85 20.55 -7.95
C SER A 59 3.93 20.96 -9.10
N LYS A 60 2.97 21.85 -8.84
CA LYS A 60 2.08 22.36 -9.89
C LYS A 60 2.83 23.21 -10.92
N ASP A 61 3.91 23.87 -10.50
CA ASP A 61 4.60 24.90 -11.29
C ASP A 61 5.82 24.37 -12.05
N ARG A 62 6.18 23.09 -11.87
CA ARG A 62 7.31 22.44 -12.56
C ARG A 62 7.04 20.97 -12.89
N PRO A 63 7.66 20.43 -13.96
CA PRO A 63 7.58 19.01 -14.27
C PRO A 63 8.11 18.16 -13.11
N ALA A 64 7.44 17.02 -12.87
CA ALA A 64 7.83 16.06 -11.86
C ALA A 64 9.30 15.66 -12.02
N ARG A 65 10.08 15.76 -10.95
CA ARG A 65 11.49 15.35 -10.93
C ARG A 65 11.60 13.86 -10.58
N PRO A 66 12.68 13.18 -11.03
CA PRO A 66 12.94 11.81 -10.61
C PRO A 66 12.94 11.73 -9.08
N GLY A 67 12.34 10.64 -8.58
CA GLY A 67 12.14 10.45 -7.16
C GLY A 67 13.42 10.48 -6.34
N SER A 68 13.26 10.64 -5.04
CA SER A 68 14.35 10.62 -4.09
C SER A 68 14.15 9.54 -3.06
N GLN A 69 15.21 9.27 -2.31
CA GLN A 69 15.32 8.11 -1.45
C GLN A 69 15.34 8.58 -0.01
N LEU A 70 14.71 7.81 0.86
CA LEU A 70 14.78 8.03 2.29
C LEU A 70 16.10 7.43 2.78
N ALA A 71 16.87 8.17 3.57
CA ALA A 71 18.07 7.63 4.19
C ALA A 71 17.70 6.52 5.20
N ASP A 72 18.54 5.49 5.30
CA ASP A 72 18.32 4.30 6.15
C ASP A 72 18.03 4.66 7.62
N GLU A 73 18.63 5.74 8.12
CA GLU A 73 18.41 6.26 9.49
C GLU A 73 16.96 6.67 9.77
N HIS A 74 16.21 7.02 8.72
CA HIS A 74 14.81 7.41 8.79
C HIS A 74 13.86 6.27 8.39
N ALA A 75 14.40 5.16 7.89
CA ALA A 75 13.63 4.06 7.33
C ALA A 75 13.24 2.99 8.37
N VAL A 76 13.64 3.16 9.63
CA VAL A 76 13.20 2.30 10.75
C VAL A 76 11.90 2.82 11.36
N ASN A 77 10.92 1.94 11.50
CA ASN A 77 9.70 2.21 12.26
C ASN A 77 9.35 1.06 13.22
N ARG A 78 8.62 1.38 14.29
CA ARG A 78 8.23 0.42 15.30
C ARG A 78 6.93 0.84 15.95
N GLY A 79 6.16 -0.11 16.44
CA GLY A 79 4.88 0.19 17.05
C GLY A 79 4.12 -1.01 17.54
N TYR A 80 2.86 -0.75 17.83
CA TYR A 80 1.89 -1.73 18.29
C TYR A 80 0.67 -1.71 17.38
N ARG A 81 0.08 -2.88 17.20
CA ARG A 81 -1.17 -3.09 16.46
C ARG A 81 -2.16 -3.81 17.35
N ILE A 82 -3.39 -3.32 17.32
CA ILE A 82 -4.57 -4.07 17.74
C ILE A 82 -5.40 -4.32 16.49
N MET A 83 -5.77 -5.57 16.24
CA MET A 83 -6.58 -5.94 15.08
C MET A 83 -7.74 -6.83 15.52
N VAL A 84 -8.90 -6.57 14.96
CA VAL A 84 -10.10 -7.38 15.12
C VAL A 84 -10.50 -7.88 13.75
N ARG A 85 -10.57 -9.20 13.59
CA ARG A 85 -11.06 -9.85 12.38
C ARG A 85 -12.39 -10.52 12.68
N ARG A 86 -13.34 -10.37 11.77
CA ARG A 86 -14.65 -10.99 11.88
C ARG A 86 -15.07 -11.60 10.55
N ARG A 87 -15.45 -12.87 10.60
CA ARG A 87 -16.09 -13.58 9.50
C ARG A 87 -17.62 -13.51 9.65
N LEU A 88 -18.29 -12.99 8.65
CA LEU A 88 -19.74 -12.86 8.60
C LEU A 88 -20.27 -13.87 7.56
N GLY A 89 -20.61 -15.07 8.03
CA GLY A 89 -21.01 -16.18 7.16
C GLY A 89 -19.84 -16.71 6.32
N ASN A 90 -20.14 -17.24 5.13
CA ASN A 90 -19.11 -17.86 4.28
C ASN A 90 -18.53 -16.90 3.24
N THR A 91 -19.10 -15.71 3.11
CA THR A 91 -18.90 -14.82 1.97
C THR A 91 -18.30 -13.47 2.33
N LEU A 92 -18.17 -13.12 3.61
CA LEU A 92 -17.71 -11.80 4.03
C LEU A 92 -16.72 -11.93 5.19
N ASN A 93 -15.50 -11.44 4.98
CA ASN A 93 -14.50 -11.24 6.01
C ASN A 93 -14.28 -9.75 6.17
N THR A 94 -14.19 -9.30 7.42
CA THR A 94 -13.86 -7.91 7.74
C THR A 94 -12.72 -7.87 8.74
N ALA A 95 -11.88 -6.85 8.63
CA ALA A 95 -10.84 -6.58 9.59
C ALA A 95 -10.80 -5.09 9.91
N VAL A 96 -10.60 -4.75 11.17
CA VAL A 96 -10.30 -3.39 11.60
C VAL A 96 -9.04 -3.45 12.42
N SER A 97 -8.07 -2.59 12.14
CA SER A 97 -6.87 -2.48 12.95
C SER A 97 -6.58 -1.04 13.33
N TYR A 98 -6.14 -0.88 14.56
CA TYR A 98 -5.57 0.35 15.08
C TYR A 98 -4.08 0.12 15.28
N ILE A 99 -3.27 1.04 14.76
CA ILE A 99 -1.82 0.97 14.85
C ILE A 99 -1.33 2.27 15.46
N HIS A 100 -0.48 2.14 16.46
CA HIS A 100 0.28 3.26 17.01
C HIS A 100 1.77 2.96 16.80
N GLY A 101 2.46 3.82 16.07
CA GLY A 101 3.86 3.58 15.71
C GLY A 101 4.66 4.86 15.54
N LYS A 102 5.97 4.75 15.77
CA LYS A 102 6.93 5.82 15.52
C LYS A 102 7.59 5.59 14.16
N ALA A 103 7.45 6.54 13.26
CA ALA A 103 7.98 6.49 11.90
C ALA A 103 8.48 7.86 11.45
N ALA A 104 9.17 7.90 10.31
CA ALA A 104 9.52 9.14 9.64
C ALA A 104 8.31 9.76 8.93
N GLY A 105 8.18 11.08 9.04
CA GLY A 105 7.30 11.87 8.19
C GLY A 105 7.79 13.30 8.05
N ILE A 106 7.05 14.11 7.31
CA ILE A 106 7.43 15.49 7.02
C ILE A 106 7.02 16.41 8.16
N SER A 107 7.95 17.26 8.57
CA SER A 107 7.73 18.31 9.54
C SER A 107 6.81 19.38 8.95
N GLY A 108 5.77 19.74 9.71
CA GLY A 108 4.73 20.69 9.26
C GLY A 108 5.26 22.11 9.01
N ASP A 109 6.40 22.47 9.58
CA ASP A 109 6.98 23.82 9.53
C ASP A 109 8.22 23.91 8.63
N ALA A 110 8.59 22.82 7.93
CA ALA A 110 9.80 22.80 7.13
C ALA A 110 9.64 23.62 5.84
N THR A 111 10.27 24.80 5.81
CA THR A 111 10.52 25.56 4.58
C THR A 111 11.90 25.23 4.08
N LEU A 112 12.02 24.57 2.92
CA LEU A 112 13.30 24.17 2.34
C LEU A 112 13.72 25.09 1.19
N LYS A 113 15.01 25.45 1.16
CA LYS A 113 15.66 26.02 -0.03
C LYS A 113 15.92 24.89 -1.02
N PHE A 114 15.56 25.11 -2.29
CA PHE A 114 15.48 24.05 -3.30
C PHE A 114 16.81 23.71 -3.99
N ASP A 115 17.92 24.28 -3.52
CA ASP A 115 19.26 23.94 -4.01
C ASP A 115 19.74 22.70 -3.23
N GLU A 116 19.73 21.56 -3.90
CA GLU A 116 20.16 20.24 -3.42
C GLU A 116 19.48 19.72 -2.15
N PHE A 117 18.30 19.10 -2.35
CA PHE A 117 17.84 17.92 -1.61
C PHE A 117 18.11 17.84 -0.09
N ALA A 118 17.85 18.95 0.61
CA ALA A 118 17.81 18.99 2.06
C ALA A 118 16.56 18.33 2.67
N LEU A 119 15.93 17.37 1.97
CA LEU A 119 14.69 16.73 2.46
C LEU A 119 14.91 16.04 3.81
N HIS A 120 16.11 15.51 4.05
CA HIS A 120 16.51 14.97 5.34
C HIS A 120 16.30 15.97 6.50
N GLN A 121 16.40 17.29 6.25
CA GLN A 121 16.16 18.33 7.25
C GLN A 121 14.67 18.55 7.54
N ALA A 122 13.79 18.18 6.60
CA ALA A 122 12.34 18.23 6.78
C ALA A 122 11.77 16.92 7.35
N ILE A 123 12.57 15.86 7.41
CA ILE A 123 12.12 14.56 7.92
C ILE A 123 12.33 14.52 9.43
N GLU A 124 11.26 14.21 10.15
CA GLU A 124 11.32 13.99 11.58
C GLU A 124 10.62 12.70 11.99
N ARG A 125 11.02 12.14 13.14
CA ARG A 125 10.39 10.93 13.69
C ARG A 125 9.26 11.31 14.63
N ARG A 126 8.04 10.98 14.23
CA ARG A 126 6.81 11.29 14.97
C ARG A 126 6.03 10.03 15.29
N ASN A 127 5.12 10.17 16.25
CA ASN A 127 4.15 9.13 16.57
C ASN A 127 2.91 9.31 15.68
N TYR A 128 2.54 8.23 15.01
CA TYR A 128 1.39 8.16 14.14
C TYR A 128 0.37 7.19 14.73
N HIS A 129 -0.90 7.54 14.54
CA HIS A 129 -2.02 6.66 14.78
C HIS A 129 -2.69 6.40 13.45
N THR A 130 -2.81 5.14 13.06
CA THR A 130 -3.57 4.76 11.86
C THR A 130 -4.72 3.84 12.22
N LEU A 131 -5.85 4.06 11.56
CA LEU A 131 -6.99 3.17 11.56
C LEU A 131 -7.11 2.57 10.16
N ASN A 132 -7.05 1.25 10.08
CA ASN A 132 -7.23 0.52 8.85
C ASN A 132 -8.51 -0.31 8.93
N ALA A 133 -9.27 -0.35 7.85
CA ALA A 133 -10.44 -1.21 7.70
C ALA A 133 -10.32 -1.98 6.38
N GLU A 134 -10.55 -3.28 6.43
CA GLU A 134 -10.54 -4.18 5.28
C GLU A 134 -11.86 -4.94 5.21
N ILE A 135 -12.37 -5.08 3.99
CA ILE A 135 -13.53 -5.89 3.66
C ILE A 135 -13.14 -6.78 2.50
N GLU A 136 -13.27 -8.09 2.68
CA GLU A 136 -13.16 -9.08 1.63
C GLU A 136 -14.51 -9.78 1.49
N ALA A 137 -15.13 -9.67 0.31
CA ALA A 137 -16.45 -10.21 0.04
C ALA A 137 -16.45 -11.08 -1.23
N TYR A 138 -17.21 -12.16 -1.18
CA TYR A 138 -17.58 -12.98 -2.33
C TYR A 138 -19.08 -12.89 -2.55
N ILE A 139 -19.49 -12.52 -3.77
CA ILE A 139 -20.87 -12.37 -4.18
C ILE A 139 -21.21 -13.55 -5.09
N PRO A 140 -21.91 -14.60 -4.60
CA PRO A 140 -22.04 -15.86 -5.33
C PRO A 140 -22.82 -15.73 -6.64
N PHE A 141 -23.86 -14.89 -6.67
CA PHE A 141 -24.73 -14.78 -7.84
C PHE A 141 -24.01 -14.23 -9.08
N SER A 142 -22.98 -13.38 -8.88
CA SER A 142 -22.19 -12.78 -9.95
C SER A 142 -20.78 -13.36 -10.06
N GLY A 143 -20.41 -14.29 -9.17
CA GLY A 143 -19.04 -14.79 -9.07
C GLY A 143 -18.02 -13.68 -8.79
N THR A 144 -18.41 -12.63 -8.07
CA THR A 144 -17.55 -11.45 -7.84
C THR A 144 -16.82 -11.55 -6.51
N HIS A 145 -15.50 -11.41 -6.54
CA HIS A 145 -14.67 -11.14 -5.38
C HIS A 145 -14.37 -9.65 -5.30
N LEU A 146 -14.53 -9.09 -4.11
CA LEU A 146 -14.30 -7.68 -3.79
C LEU A 146 -13.35 -7.63 -2.60
N ASN A 147 -12.26 -6.88 -2.71
CA ASN A 147 -11.45 -6.49 -1.56
C ASN A 147 -11.39 -4.96 -1.52
N ALA A 148 -11.84 -4.37 -0.42
CA ALA A 148 -11.76 -2.94 -0.18
C ALA A 148 -10.92 -2.70 1.08
N PHE A 149 -9.98 -1.77 0.99
CA PHE A 149 -9.12 -1.39 2.09
C PHE A 149 -9.14 0.13 2.25
N VAL A 150 -9.30 0.59 3.47
CA VAL A 150 -9.32 2.00 3.84
C VAL A 150 -8.30 2.23 4.95
N LYS A 151 -7.50 3.28 4.81
CA LYS A 151 -6.49 3.68 5.80
C LYS A 151 -6.57 5.17 6.06
N PHE A 152 -6.64 5.52 7.34
CA PHE A 152 -6.63 6.90 7.83
C PHE A 152 -5.51 7.07 8.86
N ALA A 153 -4.85 8.22 8.88
CA ALA A 153 -3.95 8.60 9.97
C ALA A 153 -4.30 9.98 10.55
N SER A 154 -4.26 10.10 11.87
CA SER A 154 -4.73 11.32 12.55
C SER A 154 -3.64 12.38 12.77
N ASN A 155 -2.36 12.02 12.61
CA ASN A 155 -1.21 12.89 12.94
C ASN A 155 -0.33 13.18 11.72
N GLY A 156 -0.96 13.37 10.56
CA GLY A 156 -0.29 13.52 9.27
C GLY A 156 0.16 12.18 8.68
N HIS A 157 0.86 12.25 7.56
CA HIS A 157 1.19 11.09 6.76
C HIS A 157 2.60 10.56 7.09
N PRO A 158 2.75 9.30 7.50
CA PRO A 158 4.06 8.68 7.58
C PRO A 158 4.60 8.43 6.16
N ILE A 159 5.88 8.74 5.94
CA ILE A 159 6.54 8.48 4.65
C ILE A 159 6.76 6.96 4.43
N THR A 160 6.92 6.22 5.53
CA THR A 160 7.10 4.77 5.54
C THR A 160 5.82 4.06 5.97
N THR A 161 5.61 2.83 5.48
CA THR A 161 4.49 2.00 5.93
C THR A 161 4.70 1.62 7.39
N LEU A 162 3.78 2.01 8.29
CA LEU A 162 3.89 1.73 9.73
C LEU A 162 3.97 0.24 10.02
N ASP A 163 3.03 -0.57 9.53
CA ASP A 163 3.06 -2.02 9.67
C ASP A 163 2.74 -2.67 8.32
N ALA A 164 3.72 -3.37 7.74
CA ALA A 164 3.58 -4.04 6.45
C ALA A 164 2.50 -5.15 6.48
N PHE A 165 2.26 -5.79 7.63
CA PHE A 165 1.25 -6.85 7.73
C PHE A 165 -0.19 -6.31 7.80
N ALA A 166 -0.36 -5.02 8.09
CA ALA A 166 -1.67 -4.38 8.14
C ALA A 166 -1.98 -3.54 6.89
N ASP A 167 -1.07 -3.50 5.91
CA ASP A 167 -1.18 -2.74 4.66
C ASP A 167 -1.10 -3.72 3.48
N THR A 168 -2.20 -4.46 3.25
CA THR A 168 -2.29 -5.54 2.25
C THR A 168 -1.94 -5.11 0.82
N TYR A 169 -2.08 -3.82 0.51
CA TYR A 169 -1.78 -3.26 -0.81
C TYR A 169 -0.43 -2.56 -0.89
N GLU A 170 0.33 -2.55 0.22
CA GLU A 170 1.61 -1.87 0.37
C GLU A 170 1.58 -0.41 -0.08
N THR A 171 0.42 0.25 0.04
CA THR A 171 0.24 1.56 -0.58
C THR A 171 1.02 2.63 0.17
N GLY A 172 1.26 2.44 1.48
CA GLY A 172 1.97 3.41 2.31
C GLY A 172 1.12 4.65 2.62
N ASN A 173 0.49 5.24 1.59
CA ASN A 173 -0.44 6.35 1.65
C ASN A 173 -1.71 6.00 2.43
N GLU A 174 -2.35 7.03 2.95
CA GLU A 174 -3.76 6.99 3.34
C GLU A 174 -4.66 6.90 2.11
N GLY A 175 -5.92 6.55 2.37
CA GLY A 175 -6.95 6.53 1.35
C GLY A 175 -7.65 5.20 1.18
N ILE A 176 -8.32 5.09 0.05
CA ILE A 176 -9.19 3.96 -0.30
C ILE A 176 -8.55 3.21 -1.47
N ASN A 177 -8.41 1.89 -1.29
CA ASN A 177 -8.01 0.93 -2.31
C ASN A 177 -9.13 -0.07 -2.54
N LEU A 178 -9.36 -0.43 -3.80
CA LEU A 178 -10.42 -1.33 -4.21
C LEU A 178 -9.91 -2.30 -5.26
N PHE A 179 -10.08 -3.59 -5.01
CA PHE A 179 -9.82 -4.65 -5.96
C PHE A 179 -11.12 -5.43 -6.23
N VAL A 180 -11.46 -5.56 -7.50
CA VAL A 180 -12.61 -6.34 -7.97
C VAL A 180 -12.10 -7.41 -8.93
N ARG A 181 -12.56 -8.64 -8.73
CA ARG A 181 -12.37 -9.76 -9.63
C ARG A 181 -13.73 -10.37 -9.90
N GLN A 182 -14.14 -10.39 -11.17
CA GLN A 182 -15.46 -10.87 -11.57
C GLN A 182 -15.31 -11.98 -12.61
N VAL A 183 -15.99 -13.11 -12.40
CA VAL A 183 -16.13 -14.14 -13.43
C VAL A 183 -16.99 -13.60 -14.56
N VAL A 184 -16.46 -13.65 -15.79
CA VAL A 184 -17.16 -13.22 -16.99
C VAL A 184 -17.67 -14.45 -17.72
N THR A 185 -18.99 -14.63 -17.70
CA THR A 185 -19.63 -15.67 -18.50
C THR A 185 -19.73 -15.19 -19.94
N VAL A 186 -18.91 -15.73 -20.84
CA VAL A 186 -19.00 -15.41 -22.26
C VAL A 186 -20.09 -16.31 -22.89
N PRO A 187 -21.10 -15.75 -23.57
CA PRO A 187 -22.09 -16.56 -24.27
C PRO A 187 -21.41 -17.46 -25.32
N GLY A 188 -21.70 -18.76 -25.31
CA GLY A 188 -21.00 -19.74 -26.16
C GLY A 188 -21.02 -19.42 -27.66
N GLY A 189 -22.10 -18.78 -28.15
CA GLY A 189 -22.19 -18.35 -29.55
C GLY A 189 -21.22 -17.24 -29.94
N TRP A 190 -20.78 -16.40 -28.99
CA TRP A 190 -19.83 -15.31 -29.23
C TRP A 190 -18.39 -15.82 -29.35
N LEU A 191 -18.01 -16.78 -28.50
CA LEU A 191 -16.69 -17.44 -28.60
C LEU A 191 -16.58 -18.24 -29.91
N ALA A 192 -17.64 -18.96 -30.29
CA ALA A 192 -17.69 -19.67 -31.57
C ALA A 192 -17.61 -18.73 -32.78
N PHE A 193 -18.28 -17.58 -32.73
CA PHE A 193 -18.20 -16.56 -33.79
C PHE A 193 -16.78 -16.00 -33.97
N LEU A 194 -16.04 -15.82 -32.86
CA LEU A 194 -14.66 -15.32 -32.89
C LEU A 194 -13.60 -16.42 -33.14
N GLY A 195 -14.00 -17.69 -33.34
CA GLY A 195 -13.07 -18.82 -33.46
C GLY A 195 -12.27 -19.09 -32.18
N MET A 196 -12.83 -18.71 -31.02
CA MET A 196 -12.25 -18.84 -29.68
C MET A 196 -13.05 -19.82 -28.81
N ASP A 197 -13.73 -20.76 -29.46
CA ASP A 197 -14.52 -21.85 -28.84
C ASP A 197 -13.68 -22.73 -27.90
N PHE A 198 -12.38 -22.87 -28.15
CA PHE A 198 -11.44 -23.52 -27.23
C PHE A 198 -11.35 -22.84 -25.85
N LEU A 199 -11.78 -21.58 -25.70
CA LEU A 199 -11.82 -20.88 -24.41
C LEU A 199 -13.10 -21.12 -23.60
N SER A 200 -14.09 -21.80 -24.16
CA SER A 200 -15.38 -22.04 -23.50
C SER A 200 -15.29 -22.92 -22.25
N SER A 201 -14.24 -23.73 -22.12
CA SER A 201 -13.95 -24.54 -20.94
C SER A 201 -13.19 -23.80 -19.84
N TYR A 202 -12.72 -22.57 -20.10
CA TYR A 202 -11.87 -21.83 -19.18
C TYR A 202 -12.64 -20.73 -18.44
N GLN A 203 -12.26 -20.51 -17.19
CA GLN A 203 -12.82 -19.43 -16.38
C GLN A 203 -12.10 -18.13 -16.74
N ILE A 204 -12.83 -17.22 -17.41
CA ILE A 204 -12.37 -15.86 -17.70
C ILE A 204 -12.77 -14.95 -16.54
N GLU A 205 -11.83 -14.18 -16.02
CA GLU A 205 -12.05 -13.21 -14.94
C GLU A 205 -11.65 -11.81 -15.40
N ALA A 206 -12.54 -10.83 -15.23
CA ALA A 206 -12.22 -9.42 -15.35
C ALA A 206 -11.68 -8.89 -14.01
N LEU A 207 -10.57 -8.15 -14.08
CA LEU A 207 -9.88 -7.58 -12.93
C LEU A 207 -9.92 -6.05 -12.99
N LEU A 208 -10.19 -5.43 -11.86
CA LEU A 208 -10.11 -3.98 -11.66
C LEU A 208 -9.41 -3.69 -10.33
N ASP A 209 -8.28 -3.01 -10.37
CA ASP A 209 -7.49 -2.58 -9.21
C ASP A 209 -7.42 -1.05 -9.22
N ILE A 210 -8.06 -0.42 -8.24
CA ILE A 210 -8.04 1.02 -8.00
C ILE A 210 -7.26 1.26 -6.73
N ARG A 211 -6.16 2.01 -6.83
CA ARG A 211 -5.32 2.37 -5.69
C ARG A 211 -5.32 3.87 -5.46
N ASN A 212 -5.26 4.26 -4.19
CA ASN A 212 -5.23 5.64 -3.72
C ASN A 212 -6.35 6.48 -4.38
N LEU A 213 -7.60 6.01 -4.26
CA LEU A 213 -8.77 6.65 -4.88
C LEU A 213 -8.93 8.10 -4.39
N THR A 214 -8.60 8.39 -3.14
CA THR A 214 -8.65 9.74 -2.55
C THR A 214 -7.51 10.65 -3.04
N ASN A 215 -6.48 10.09 -3.68
CA ASN A 215 -5.29 10.82 -4.17
C ASN A 215 -4.54 11.54 -3.04
N GLU A 216 -4.38 10.85 -1.92
CA GLU A 216 -3.58 11.34 -0.79
C GLU A 216 -2.10 11.27 -1.12
N ASP A 217 -1.36 12.26 -0.62
CA ASP A 217 0.09 12.31 -0.66
C ASP A 217 0.69 11.81 0.68
N VAL A 218 2.02 11.71 0.77
CA VAL A 218 2.71 11.29 2.02
C VAL A 218 3.32 12.47 2.77
N GLY A 219 2.97 13.70 2.37
CA GLY A 219 3.48 14.92 2.96
C GLY A 219 3.74 16.01 1.93
N LYS A 220 3.75 17.26 2.42
CA LYS A 220 4.05 18.45 1.63
C LYS A 220 5.20 19.20 2.25
N VAL A 221 6.08 19.72 1.41
CA VAL A 221 7.17 20.59 1.81
C VAL A 221 6.97 21.94 1.14
N ARG A 222 7.05 23.01 1.92
CA ARG A 222 6.99 24.36 1.38
C ARG A 222 8.38 24.78 0.91
N THR A 223 8.46 25.34 -0.28
CA THR A 223 9.73 25.79 -0.86
C THR A 223 9.60 27.24 -1.33
N GLU A 224 10.73 27.88 -1.60
CA GLU A 224 10.76 29.23 -2.18
C GLU A 224 10.04 29.31 -3.54
N MET A 225 9.86 28.17 -4.22
CA MET A 225 9.18 28.05 -5.52
C MET A 225 7.74 27.53 -5.43
N GLY A 226 7.19 27.40 -4.21
CA GLY A 226 5.85 26.86 -3.98
C GLY A 226 5.85 25.51 -3.27
N ASP A 227 4.66 24.94 -3.11
CA ASP A 227 4.49 23.67 -2.38
C ASP A 227 4.87 22.47 -3.26
N VAL A 228 5.57 21.51 -2.65
CA VAL A 228 5.96 20.25 -3.27
C VAL A 228 5.35 19.10 -2.46
N SER A 229 4.47 18.34 -3.11
CA SER A 229 3.90 17.11 -2.54
C SER A 229 4.84 15.93 -2.79
N LEU A 230 5.03 15.11 -1.76
CA LEU A 230 5.72 13.83 -1.82
C LEU A 230 4.67 12.74 -1.98
N MET A 231 4.85 11.84 -2.94
CA MET A 231 3.86 10.79 -3.21
C MET A 231 4.58 9.46 -3.42
N ARG A 232 4.16 8.42 -2.70
CA ARG A 232 4.71 7.07 -2.88
C ARG A 232 3.93 6.28 -3.92
N ASN A 233 2.60 6.27 -3.82
CA ASN A 233 1.72 5.62 -4.80
C ASN A 233 0.69 6.61 -5.36
N PRO A 234 0.79 7.03 -6.63
CA PRO A 234 -0.26 7.84 -7.26
C PRO A 234 -1.61 7.12 -7.30
N ARG A 235 -2.68 7.90 -7.46
CA ARG A 235 -3.96 7.36 -7.88
C ARG A 235 -3.75 6.57 -9.18
N THR A 236 -4.06 5.28 -9.14
CA THR A 236 -3.91 4.40 -10.29
C THR A 236 -5.14 3.53 -10.46
N VAL A 237 -5.51 3.30 -11.71
CA VAL A 237 -6.54 2.35 -12.11
C VAL A 237 -5.85 1.35 -13.03
N ARG A 238 -5.95 0.07 -12.70
CA ARG A 238 -5.39 -1.03 -13.48
C ARG A 238 -6.52 -1.99 -13.81
N GLY A 239 -6.64 -2.33 -15.08
CA GLY A 239 -7.57 -3.33 -15.56
C GLY A 239 -6.81 -4.55 -16.09
N GLY A 240 -7.46 -5.70 -16.08
CA GLY A 240 -6.88 -6.90 -16.67
C GLY A 240 -7.91 -7.99 -16.94
N ILE A 241 -7.51 -8.97 -17.72
CA ILE A 241 -8.27 -10.20 -17.95
C ILE A 241 -7.36 -11.35 -17.50
N SER A 242 -7.90 -12.25 -16.68
CA SER A 242 -7.23 -13.49 -16.30
C SER A 242 -7.98 -14.66 -16.90
N VAL A 243 -7.24 -15.62 -17.45
CA VAL A 243 -7.78 -16.88 -17.97
C VAL A 243 -7.17 -17.99 -17.12
N ARG A 244 -8.03 -18.82 -16.51
CA ARG A 244 -7.61 -20.00 -15.74
C ARG A 244 -7.84 -21.26 -16.57
N PHE A 245 -6.76 -22.00 -16.79
CA PHE A 245 -6.70 -23.26 -17.54
C PHE A 245 -6.87 -24.47 -16.63
#